data_AF-A0AAJ7TWX3-F1
#
_entry.id   AF-A0AAJ7TWX3-F1
#
_cell.length_a   1.000
_cell.length_b   1.000
_cell.length_c   1.000
_cell.angle_alpha   90.00
_cell.angle_beta   90.00
_cell.angle_gamma   90.00
#
_symmetry.space_group_name_H-M   'P 1'
#
loop_
_entity.id
_entity.type
_entity.pdbx_description
1 polymer ?
#
loop_
_entity_poly.entity_id
_entity_poly.type
_entity_poly.pdbx_seq_one_letter_code
_entity_poly.pdbx_strand_id
1 'polypeptide(L)'
;MATPRATPLLPADHGLTQSANLAHLYQHHHHHHHDEHHQQLWYTRSARLDATAPSLQVRSSGEETRRLPWLAGAVQSCPQMEPPRGPLALPAPGPPLLMLMGPESPKATKRSPKSSECPKPLGLAMPPVPTASRGVPRLRAPREVPPAVIPAVPPTAPPGLGPRLNPLRPPWVARRTVMLETRDAHAHNEQRVTCWKRREHDRQHRGWRRPVYGEPGEKEEYRREIREWLKSQMRERVAQRESARSDGAGERAQAALAESCERRAEEQRGRERHEASRAVRDHNKRVMELRWEVERSERVREWSLERELLQLQPLNWSGTLT
;
A
#
# COMPACT_ATOMS: atom_id res chain seq x y z
N MET A 1 11.35 -49.87 -35.80
CA MET A 1 11.03 -48.76 -34.87
C MET A 1 11.12 -49.32 -33.46
N ALA A 2 12.16 -48.92 -32.75
CA ALA A 2 12.63 -49.57 -31.54
C ALA A 2 12.12 -48.84 -30.30
N THR A 3 11.39 -49.54 -29.44
CA THR A 3 11.15 -49.17 -28.04
C THR A 3 12.13 -49.92 -27.14
N PRO A 4 12.86 -49.21 -26.27
CA PRO A 4 12.93 -49.60 -24.87
C PRO A 4 12.98 -48.34 -23.98
N ARG A 5 12.80 -48.30 -22.65
CA ARG A 5 12.92 -49.28 -21.57
C ARG A 5 12.27 -48.61 -20.35
N ALA A 6 11.34 -49.28 -19.67
CA ALA A 6 10.80 -48.81 -18.40
C ALA A 6 11.77 -49.18 -17.27
N THR A 7 12.11 -48.20 -16.43
CA THR A 7 12.95 -48.35 -15.23
C THR A 7 12.05 -48.64 -14.03
N PRO A 8 12.31 -49.67 -13.21
CA PRO A 8 11.53 -49.90 -12.00
C PRO A 8 12.03 -48.98 -10.87
N LEU A 9 11.09 -48.25 -10.26
CA LEU A 9 11.31 -47.48 -9.04
C LEU A 9 11.31 -48.44 -7.83
N LEU A 10 12.37 -48.39 -7.04
CA LEU A 10 12.46 -49.05 -5.73
C LEU A 10 11.60 -48.32 -4.69
N PRO A 11 10.99 -49.04 -3.73
CA PRO A 11 10.25 -48.42 -2.63
C PRO A 11 11.23 -47.84 -1.59
N ALA A 12 11.03 -46.57 -1.25
CA ALA A 12 11.77 -45.88 -0.21
C ALA A 12 11.24 -46.26 1.18
N ASP A 13 12.17 -46.37 2.12
CA ASP A 13 12.03 -46.80 3.50
C ASP A 13 10.91 -46.08 4.27
N HIS A 14 9.96 -46.86 4.80
CA HIS A 14 9.04 -46.44 5.84
C HIS A 14 9.62 -46.80 7.21
N GLY A 15 10.40 -45.89 7.78
CA GLY A 15 10.83 -46.01 9.16
C GLY A 15 11.33 -44.68 9.66
N LEU A 16 10.47 -43.93 10.37
CA LEU A 16 10.75 -42.88 11.37
C LEU A 16 9.65 -41.79 11.40
N THR A 17 8.41 -42.12 11.79
CA THR A 17 7.40 -41.09 12.12
C THR A 17 6.46 -41.47 13.27
N GLN A 18 6.87 -42.33 14.21
CA GLN A 18 6.06 -42.60 15.41
C GLN A 18 6.36 -41.66 16.59
N SER A 19 7.49 -40.95 16.63
CA SER A 19 7.82 -40.04 17.74
C SER A 19 7.29 -38.60 17.58
N ALA A 20 6.92 -38.18 16.36
CA ALA A 20 6.43 -36.82 16.11
C ALA A 20 4.94 -36.62 16.44
N ASN A 21 4.15 -37.70 16.50
CA ASN A 21 2.70 -37.62 16.74
C ASN A 21 2.33 -37.40 18.22
N LEU A 22 3.20 -37.73 19.17
CA LEU A 22 2.93 -37.51 20.60
C LEU A 22 3.13 -36.05 21.03
N ALA A 23 4.03 -35.30 20.36
CA ALA A 23 4.27 -33.89 20.68
C ALA A 23 3.09 -32.98 20.25
N HIS A 24 2.44 -33.28 19.12
CA HIS A 24 1.28 -32.52 18.63
C HIS A 24 0.02 -32.74 19.49
N LEU A 25 -0.16 -33.93 20.08
CA LEU A 25 -1.30 -34.21 20.96
C LEU A 25 -1.22 -33.46 22.31
N TYR A 26 -0.02 -33.20 22.83
CA TYR A 26 0.16 -32.43 24.07
C TYR A 26 -0.09 -30.93 23.89
N GLN A 27 0.23 -30.36 22.72
CA GLN A 27 -0.06 -28.94 22.43
C GLN A 27 -1.55 -28.66 22.18
N HIS A 28 -2.29 -29.64 21.66
CA HIS A 28 -3.72 -29.46 21.38
C HIS A 28 -4.59 -29.47 22.66
N HIS A 29 -4.16 -30.15 23.72
CA HIS A 29 -4.92 -30.20 24.98
C HIS A 29 -4.83 -28.90 25.81
N HIS A 30 -3.75 -28.14 25.68
CA HIS A 30 -3.59 -26.88 26.44
C HIS A 30 -4.35 -25.69 25.84
N HIS A 31 -4.67 -25.70 24.55
CA HIS A 31 -5.52 -24.66 23.95
C HIS A 31 -7.00 -24.81 24.31
N HIS A 32 -7.49 -26.03 24.50
CA HIS A 32 -8.91 -26.25 24.80
C HIS A 32 -9.33 -25.72 26.18
N HIS A 33 -8.45 -25.74 27.19
CA HIS A 33 -8.77 -25.22 28.52
C HIS A 33 -8.82 -23.68 28.60
N HIS A 34 -8.16 -22.96 27.69
CA HIS A 34 -8.22 -21.49 27.67
C HIS A 34 -9.52 -20.97 27.04
N ASP A 35 -10.09 -21.69 26.08
CA ASP A 35 -11.34 -21.29 25.41
C ASP A 35 -12.58 -21.48 26.29
N GLU A 36 -12.62 -22.53 27.13
CA GLU A 36 -13.75 -22.75 28.05
C GLU A 36 -13.84 -21.63 29.11
N HIS A 37 -12.71 -21.13 29.59
CA HIS A 37 -12.67 -20.02 30.54
C HIS A 37 -13.10 -18.69 29.90
N HIS A 38 -12.83 -18.49 28.61
CA HIS A 38 -13.26 -17.31 27.86
C HIS A 38 -14.77 -17.33 27.55
N GLN A 39 -15.35 -18.51 27.30
CA GLN A 39 -16.80 -18.65 27.09
C GLN A 39 -17.60 -18.40 28.39
N GLN A 40 -17.12 -18.84 29.55
CA GLN A 40 -17.80 -18.56 30.82
C GLN A 40 -17.78 -17.06 31.20
N LEU A 41 -16.72 -16.32 30.86
CA LEU A 41 -16.65 -14.87 31.06
C LEU A 41 -17.58 -14.09 30.12
N TRP A 42 -17.80 -14.58 28.90
CA TRP A 42 -18.75 -13.96 27.96
C TRP A 42 -20.22 -14.14 28.37
N TYR A 43 -20.59 -15.30 28.91
CA TYR A 43 -21.95 -15.54 29.42
C TYR A 43 -22.27 -14.70 30.66
N THR A 44 -21.31 -14.53 31.57
CA THR A 44 -21.51 -13.73 32.79
C THR A 44 -21.53 -12.23 32.52
N ARG A 45 -20.83 -11.74 31.49
CA ARG A 45 -20.88 -10.32 31.09
C ARG A 45 -22.18 -9.96 30.36
N SER A 46 -22.72 -10.87 29.55
CA SER A 46 -23.99 -10.66 28.84
C SER A 46 -25.18 -10.60 29.80
N ALA A 47 -25.20 -11.45 30.83
CA ALA A 47 -26.24 -11.45 31.86
C ALA A 47 -26.30 -10.16 32.71
N ARG A 48 -25.23 -9.35 32.74
CA ARG A 48 -25.22 -8.07 33.48
C ARG A 48 -25.70 -6.87 32.65
N LEU A 49 -25.70 -6.96 31.32
CA LEU A 49 -26.14 -5.85 30.47
C LEU A 49 -27.67 -5.82 30.27
N ASP A 50 -28.35 -6.97 30.44
CA ASP A 50 -29.82 -7.02 30.34
C ASP A 50 -30.55 -6.57 31.61
N ALA A 51 -29.86 -6.42 32.73
CA ALA A 51 -30.45 -6.00 34.01
C ALA A 51 -30.58 -4.47 34.18
N THR A 52 -30.13 -3.66 33.21
CA THR A 52 -30.14 -2.18 33.29
C THR A 52 -30.74 -1.50 32.06
N ALA A 53 -31.79 -2.08 31.47
CA ALA A 53 -32.62 -1.39 30.49
C ALA A 53 -33.86 -0.78 31.18
N PRO A 54 -33.98 0.56 31.28
CA PRO A 54 -35.20 1.18 31.78
C PRO A 54 -36.36 0.94 30.81
N SER A 55 -37.46 0.39 31.35
CA SER A 55 -38.77 0.25 30.74
C SER A 55 -39.25 1.58 30.14
N LEU A 56 -39.08 1.73 28.82
CA LEU A 56 -39.73 2.79 28.05
C LEU A 56 -41.07 2.27 27.53
N GLN A 57 -42.14 2.66 28.20
CA GLN A 57 -43.50 2.54 27.71
C GLN A 57 -43.65 3.42 26.44
N VAL A 58 -43.63 2.78 25.28
CA VAL A 58 -44.02 3.41 24.01
C VAL A 58 -45.54 3.44 23.96
N ARG A 59 -46.10 4.65 24.11
CA ARG A 59 -47.50 4.95 23.81
C ARG A 59 -47.77 4.73 22.33
N SER A 60 -48.74 3.88 22.03
CA SER A 60 -49.33 3.69 20.70
C SER A 60 -50.29 4.82 20.37
N SER A 61 -49.93 5.67 19.42
CA SER A 61 -50.84 6.40 18.53
C SER A 61 -50.54 5.86 17.13
N GLY A 62 -51.44 5.19 16.40
CA GLY A 62 -52.78 5.67 16.09
C GLY A 62 -52.70 6.30 14.69
N GLU A 63 -53.02 5.48 13.68
CA GLU A 63 -53.62 5.85 12.37
C GLU A 63 -52.83 6.78 11.43
N GLU A 64 -52.53 6.31 10.20
CA GLU A 64 -53.23 6.77 8.99
C GLU A 64 -52.67 6.05 7.74
N THR A 65 -53.36 5.00 7.32
CA THR A 65 -53.08 4.21 6.12
C THR A 65 -53.65 4.95 4.89
N ARG A 66 -52.85 5.80 4.24
CA ARG A 66 -53.18 6.30 2.89
C ARG A 66 -52.72 5.31 1.84
N ARG A 67 -53.69 4.52 1.39
CA ARG A 67 -53.66 3.74 0.15
C ARG A 67 -53.54 4.69 -1.05
N LEU A 68 -52.57 4.44 -1.92
CA LEU A 68 -52.62 4.84 -3.33
C LEU A 68 -52.50 3.56 -4.17
N PRO A 69 -53.46 3.26 -5.06
CA PRO A 69 -53.29 2.27 -6.13
C PRO A 69 -52.58 2.96 -7.31
N TRP A 70 -52.70 2.41 -8.52
CA TRP A 70 -52.18 2.89 -9.82
C TRP A 70 -50.95 2.14 -10.35
N LEU A 71 -51.29 1.17 -11.22
CA LEU A 71 -50.63 0.72 -12.47
C LEU A 71 -49.36 -0.14 -12.29
N ALA A 72 -49.38 -1.47 -12.43
CA ALA A 72 -49.81 -2.31 -13.57
C ALA A 72 -49.15 -1.95 -14.91
N GLY A 73 -48.13 -2.75 -15.28
CA GLY A 73 -47.87 -3.16 -16.66
C GLY A 73 -46.88 -2.34 -17.48
N ALA A 74 -45.66 -2.88 -17.68
CA ALA A 74 -44.94 -2.80 -18.95
C ALA A 74 -43.77 -3.80 -18.96
N VAL A 75 -44.05 -5.00 -19.47
CA VAL A 75 -43.05 -5.88 -20.09
C VAL A 75 -42.96 -5.44 -21.54
N GLN A 76 -41.80 -4.92 -22.00
CA GLN A 76 -41.43 -4.97 -23.41
C GLN A 76 -39.95 -4.61 -23.63
N SER A 77 -39.22 -5.64 -24.06
CA SER A 77 -38.34 -5.67 -25.23
C SER A 77 -37.19 -4.67 -25.35
N CYS A 78 -35.97 -5.23 -25.28
CA CYS A 78 -34.74 -4.67 -25.81
C CYS A 78 -34.89 -4.19 -27.26
N PRO A 79 -34.31 -3.03 -27.62
CA PRO A 79 -33.96 -2.74 -29.00
C PRO A 79 -32.48 -2.97 -29.28
N GLN A 80 -32.31 -3.67 -30.37
CA GLN A 80 -31.15 -4.06 -31.15
C GLN A 80 -30.26 -2.87 -31.57
N MET A 81 -28.94 -3.10 -31.56
CA MET A 81 -27.92 -2.20 -32.09
C MET A 81 -28.02 -2.06 -33.61
N GLU A 82 -27.79 -0.84 -34.12
CA GLU A 82 -27.33 -0.53 -35.49
C GLU A 82 -26.36 0.68 -35.43
N PRO A 83 -25.40 0.82 -36.38
CA PRO A 83 -24.17 1.61 -36.24
C PRO A 83 -24.24 3.05 -36.84
N PRO A 84 -23.18 3.88 -36.75
CA PRO A 84 -23.29 5.33 -36.79
C PRO A 84 -23.26 5.90 -38.22
N ARG A 85 -24.15 6.88 -38.47
CA ARG A 85 -24.10 7.75 -39.66
C ARG A 85 -23.73 9.17 -39.25
N GLY A 86 -22.54 9.59 -39.69
CA GLY A 86 -22.25 10.88 -40.34
C GLY A 86 -22.50 12.21 -39.60
N PRO A 87 -21.59 13.21 -39.73
CA PRO A 87 -21.64 14.45 -38.98
C PRO A 87 -22.58 15.47 -39.66
N LEU A 88 -23.54 16.01 -38.91
CA LEU A 88 -24.32 17.17 -39.31
C LEU A 88 -24.03 18.36 -38.38
N ALA A 89 -23.37 19.34 -38.99
CA ALA A 89 -23.56 20.77 -38.87
C ALA A 89 -23.86 21.39 -37.48
N LEU A 90 -22.85 22.12 -37.00
CA LEU A 90 -22.93 23.20 -36.03
C LEU A 90 -24.06 24.22 -36.34
N PRO A 91 -24.80 24.68 -35.32
CA PRO A 91 -25.37 26.02 -35.32
C PRO A 91 -24.48 27.00 -34.51
N ALA A 92 -24.37 28.20 -35.05
CA ALA A 92 -23.59 29.34 -34.59
C ALA A 92 -23.97 29.88 -33.19
N PRO A 93 -23.07 30.62 -32.52
CA PRO A 93 -23.26 31.11 -31.15
C PRO A 93 -24.24 32.30 -31.08
N GLY A 94 -25.25 32.19 -30.22
CA GLY A 94 -26.12 33.30 -29.82
C GLY A 94 -25.45 34.22 -28.79
N PRO A 95 -25.80 35.53 -28.77
CA PRO A 95 -25.18 36.54 -27.92
C PRO A 95 -25.59 36.43 -26.42
N PRO A 96 -24.73 36.87 -25.47
CA PRO A 96 -25.02 36.79 -24.05
C PRO A 96 -26.05 37.84 -23.62
N LEU A 97 -27.18 37.37 -23.10
CA LEU A 97 -28.23 38.19 -22.52
C LEU A 97 -27.92 38.47 -21.04
N LEU A 98 -27.76 39.75 -20.75
CA LEU A 98 -28.14 40.50 -19.56
C LEU A 98 -28.01 39.85 -18.17
N MET A 99 -27.12 40.49 -17.40
CA MET A 99 -27.18 40.75 -15.97
C MET A 99 -28.47 40.32 -15.26
N LEU A 100 -28.35 39.33 -14.37
CA LEU A 100 -29.26 39.15 -13.26
C LEU A 100 -28.51 39.46 -11.96
N MET A 101 -28.74 40.66 -11.46
CA MET A 101 -28.41 41.04 -10.09
C MET A 101 -29.27 40.20 -9.15
N GLY A 102 -28.64 39.28 -8.41
CA GLY A 102 -29.26 38.52 -7.34
C GLY A 102 -28.89 39.12 -5.98
N PRO A 103 -29.86 39.28 -5.06
CA PRO A 103 -29.71 40.09 -3.86
C PRO A 103 -28.95 39.40 -2.72
N GLU A 104 -28.49 40.27 -1.83
CA GLU A 104 -27.78 40.03 -0.59
C GLU A 104 -28.36 38.91 0.28
N SER A 105 -27.47 38.18 0.94
CA SER A 105 -27.81 37.34 2.09
C SER A 105 -26.67 37.27 3.10
N PRO A 106 -27.00 37.01 4.38
CA PRO A 106 -26.56 37.85 5.49
C PRO A 106 -25.27 37.37 6.16
N LYS A 107 -24.64 38.33 6.84
CA LYS A 107 -23.51 38.18 7.76
C LYS A 107 -23.81 37.11 8.82
N ALA A 108 -23.24 35.92 8.63
CA ALA A 108 -23.18 34.90 9.67
C ALA A 108 -21.96 35.15 10.56
N THR A 109 -22.20 35.72 11.73
CA THR A 109 -21.29 35.77 12.87
C THR A 109 -21.01 34.34 13.33
N LYS A 110 -19.86 33.77 12.98
CA LYS A 110 -19.38 32.50 13.56
C LYS A 110 -18.12 32.74 14.36
N ARG A 111 -18.31 32.50 15.66
CA ARG A 111 -17.33 32.40 16.73
C ARG A 111 -16.10 31.57 16.30
N SER A 112 -14.91 32.10 16.55
CA SER A 112 -13.64 31.35 16.51
C SER A 112 -13.65 30.22 17.54
N PRO A 113 -13.35 28.97 17.14
CA PRO A 113 -12.70 28.03 18.02
C PRO A 113 -11.18 28.27 18.00
N LYS A 114 -10.62 28.62 19.16
CA LYS A 114 -9.18 28.55 19.44
C LYS A 114 -8.76 27.08 19.45
N SER A 115 -8.15 26.60 18.37
CA SER A 115 -7.25 25.44 18.39
C SER A 115 -6.53 25.33 17.04
N SER A 116 -5.55 26.19 16.82
CA SER A 116 -4.52 25.96 15.81
C SER A 116 -3.29 25.39 16.51
N GLU A 117 -3.29 24.08 16.75
CA GLU A 117 -2.03 23.36 16.76
C GLU A 117 -1.47 23.45 15.34
N CYS A 118 -0.45 24.28 15.17
CA CYS A 118 0.34 24.29 13.95
C CYS A 118 0.87 22.87 13.72
N PRO A 119 0.53 22.20 12.61
CA PRO A 119 1.30 21.03 12.21
C PRO A 119 2.73 21.51 12.01
N LYS A 120 3.65 21.01 12.84
CA LYS A 120 5.09 21.18 12.65
C LYS A 120 5.36 20.93 11.17
N PRO A 121 6.12 21.79 10.47
CA PRO A 121 6.53 21.49 9.11
C PRO A 121 7.31 20.17 9.18
N LEU A 122 6.68 19.09 8.73
CA LEU A 122 7.38 17.88 8.37
C LEU A 122 8.49 18.34 7.47
N GLY A 123 9.72 18.20 7.97
CA GLY A 123 10.91 18.68 7.31
C GLY A 123 10.80 18.34 5.85
N LEU A 124 10.81 19.37 5.01
CA LEU A 124 11.22 19.23 3.63
C LEU A 124 12.64 18.70 3.71
N ALA A 125 12.76 17.38 3.88
CA ALA A 125 13.93 16.63 3.53
C ALA A 125 14.09 16.94 2.05
N MET A 126 14.95 17.91 1.79
CA MET A 126 15.52 18.13 0.48
C MET A 126 15.81 16.75 -0.10
N PRO A 127 15.30 16.41 -1.30
CA PRO A 127 15.74 15.18 -1.94
C PRO A 127 17.27 15.18 -1.88
N PRO A 128 17.90 14.06 -1.47
CA PRO A 128 19.35 14.01 -1.41
C PRO A 128 19.84 14.50 -2.75
N VAL A 129 20.50 15.67 -2.75
CA VAL A 129 21.19 16.16 -3.93
C VAL A 129 22.01 14.95 -4.36
N PRO A 130 21.86 14.45 -5.60
CA PRO A 130 22.73 13.40 -6.05
C PRO A 130 24.12 14.00 -5.92
N THR A 131 24.84 13.57 -4.89
CA THR A 131 26.27 13.73 -4.76
C THR A 131 26.80 12.86 -5.87
N ALA A 132 26.66 13.34 -7.09
CA ALA A 132 27.53 12.99 -8.17
C ALA A 132 28.89 13.28 -7.58
N SER A 133 29.52 12.22 -7.11
CA SER A 133 30.95 12.04 -6.98
C SER A 133 31.56 12.23 -8.38
N ARG A 134 31.34 13.42 -8.97
CA ARG A 134 32.32 14.06 -9.81
C ARG A 134 33.41 14.35 -8.82
N GLY A 135 34.37 13.43 -8.77
CA GLY A 135 35.62 13.61 -8.06
C GLY A 135 36.04 15.05 -8.28
N VAL A 136 35.97 15.82 -7.20
CA VAL A 136 36.62 17.12 -7.13
C VAL A 136 38.01 16.83 -7.68
N PRO A 137 38.46 17.47 -8.78
CA PRO A 137 39.84 17.30 -9.20
C PRO A 137 40.64 17.66 -7.97
N ARG A 138 41.25 16.63 -7.36
CA ARG A 138 42.05 16.73 -6.15
C ARG A 138 42.90 17.95 -6.39
N LEU A 139 42.61 19.05 -5.69
CA LEU A 139 43.47 20.22 -5.69
C LEU A 139 44.82 19.63 -5.36
N ARG A 140 45.69 19.52 -6.37
CA ARG A 140 47.05 19.05 -6.14
C ARG A 140 47.53 20.01 -5.07
N ALA A 141 47.76 19.46 -3.88
CA ALA A 141 48.42 20.18 -2.81
C ALA A 141 49.58 20.95 -3.45
N PRO A 142 49.82 22.21 -3.05
CA PRO A 142 50.97 22.95 -3.51
C PRO A 142 52.15 22.01 -3.41
N ARG A 143 52.75 21.67 -4.56
CA ARG A 143 53.90 20.78 -4.62
C ARG A 143 54.91 21.43 -3.70
N GLU A 144 55.10 20.85 -2.51
CA GLU A 144 56.11 21.29 -1.56
C GLU A 144 57.40 21.38 -2.38
N VAL A 145 57.86 22.61 -2.57
CA VAL A 145 59.16 22.85 -3.16
C VAL A 145 60.10 22.18 -2.18
N PRO A 146 60.80 21.09 -2.57
CA PRO A 146 61.73 20.46 -1.64
C PRO A 146 62.69 21.56 -1.17
N PRO A 147 62.94 21.69 0.15
CA PRO A 147 63.85 22.69 0.66
C PRO A 147 65.14 22.57 -0.14
N ALA A 148 65.65 23.69 -0.62
CA ALA A 148 66.88 23.74 -1.39
C ALA A 148 67.97 23.07 -0.56
N VAL A 149 68.26 21.81 -0.87
CA VAL A 149 69.39 21.07 -0.31
C VAL A 149 70.60 21.78 -0.85
N ILE A 150 71.19 22.62 0.00
CA ILE A 150 72.52 23.18 -0.23
C ILE A 150 73.42 21.98 -0.52
N PRO A 151 74.05 21.89 -1.70
CA PRO A 151 74.94 20.78 -1.99
C PRO A 151 76.07 20.82 -0.96
N ALA A 152 76.14 19.77 -0.14
CA ALA A 152 77.25 19.57 0.77
C ALA A 152 78.54 19.63 -0.05
N VAL A 153 79.40 20.60 0.28
CA VAL A 153 80.71 20.77 -0.32
C VAL A 153 81.47 19.46 -0.13
N PRO A 154 81.85 18.73 -1.20
CA PRO A 154 82.63 17.52 -1.04
C PRO A 154 84.01 17.89 -0.49
N PRO A 155 84.58 17.07 0.41
CA PRO A 155 85.92 17.31 0.94
C PRO A 155 86.93 17.35 -0.20
N THR A 156 87.78 18.36 -0.11
CA THR A 156 88.89 18.71 -0.99
C THR A 156 89.67 17.47 -1.41
N ALA A 157 89.46 17.03 -2.65
CA ALA A 157 90.32 16.03 -3.28
C ALA A 157 91.70 16.65 -3.57
N PRO A 158 92.80 15.89 -3.43
CA PRO A 158 94.14 16.40 -3.67
C PRO A 158 94.32 16.91 -5.11
N PRO A 159 95.11 17.98 -5.31
CA PRO A 159 95.33 18.59 -6.61
C PRO A 159 96.18 17.65 -7.48
N GLY A 160 95.65 17.16 -8.60
CA GLY A 160 96.49 16.44 -9.57
C GLY A 160 95.80 15.68 -10.68
N LEU A 161 94.50 15.35 -10.57
CA LEU A 161 93.80 14.63 -11.63
C LEU A 161 92.46 15.30 -11.90
N GLY A 162 92.32 15.91 -13.09
CA GLY A 162 91.05 16.47 -13.53
C GLY A 162 89.92 15.43 -13.44
N PRO A 163 88.66 15.85 -13.20
CA PRO A 163 87.55 14.92 -13.02
C PRO A 163 87.44 13.99 -14.23
N ARG A 164 87.50 12.67 -13.97
CA ARG A 164 87.34 11.62 -14.99
C ARG A 164 86.04 11.88 -15.77
N LEU A 165 86.18 12.34 -17.01
CA LEU A 165 85.05 12.56 -17.92
C LEU A 165 84.38 11.21 -18.14
N ASN A 166 83.13 11.04 -17.68
CA ASN A 166 82.39 9.80 -17.91
C ASN A 166 81.85 9.82 -19.36
N PRO A 167 82.36 9.00 -20.29
CA PRO A 167 81.95 9.05 -21.70
C PRO A 167 80.49 8.64 -21.91
N LEU A 168 79.87 7.97 -20.93
CA LEU A 168 78.46 7.55 -20.97
C LEU A 168 77.50 8.60 -20.41
N ARG A 169 78.00 9.72 -19.89
CA ARG A 169 77.18 10.80 -19.35
C ARG A 169 77.50 12.07 -20.14
N PRO A 170 76.67 12.46 -21.14
CA PRO A 170 76.90 13.71 -21.84
C PRO A 170 76.97 14.83 -20.79
N PRO A 171 77.96 15.73 -20.89
CA PRO A 171 78.11 16.81 -19.93
C PRO A 171 76.78 17.55 -19.82
N TRP A 172 76.40 17.93 -18.60
CA TRP A 172 75.26 18.80 -18.32
C TRP A 172 75.54 20.22 -18.84
N VAL A 173 75.90 20.34 -20.11
CA VAL A 173 75.72 21.58 -20.85
C VAL A 173 74.22 21.77 -20.81
N ALA A 174 73.77 22.74 -20.02
CA ALA A 174 72.38 23.17 -20.04
C ALA A 174 72.02 23.29 -21.52
N ARG A 175 71.18 22.37 -22.00
CA ARG A 175 70.73 22.39 -23.39
C ARG A 175 70.18 23.79 -23.55
N ARG A 176 70.89 24.65 -24.28
CA ARG A 176 70.32 25.92 -24.72
C ARG A 176 69.13 25.46 -25.54
N THR A 177 67.95 25.50 -24.94
CA THR A 177 66.70 25.49 -25.68
C THR A 177 66.73 26.78 -26.46
N VAL A 178 67.46 26.75 -27.58
CA VAL A 178 67.33 27.74 -28.63
C VAL A 178 65.91 27.52 -29.10
N MET A 179 65.01 28.38 -28.64
CA MET A 179 63.66 28.44 -29.17
C MET A 179 63.84 28.74 -30.66
N LEU A 180 63.73 27.71 -31.49
CA LEU A 180 63.75 27.86 -32.96
C LEU A 180 62.46 28.53 -33.45
N GLU A 181 61.53 28.82 -32.54
CA GLU A 181 60.33 29.61 -32.83
C GLU A 181 60.74 31.03 -33.17
N THR A 182 60.50 31.43 -34.42
CA THR A 182 60.51 32.83 -34.82
C THR A 182 59.53 33.61 -33.94
N ARG A 183 59.90 34.82 -33.54
CA ARG A 183 59.12 35.71 -32.66
C ARG A 183 57.63 35.80 -33.07
N ASP A 184 57.36 35.79 -34.38
CA ASP A 184 56.00 35.86 -34.92
C ASP A 184 55.18 34.59 -34.70
N ALA A 185 55.80 33.41 -34.86
CA ALA A 185 55.15 32.13 -34.59
C ALA A 185 54.81 31.97 -33.10
N HIS A 186 55.71 32.44 -32.23
CA HIS A 186 55.48 32.47 -30.79
C HIS A 186 54.30 33.37 -30.43
N ALA A 187 54.28 34.61 -30.93
CA ALA A 187 53.20 35.57 -30.69
C ALA A 187 51.84 35.04 -31.19
N HIS A 188 51.80 34.40 -32.36
CA HIS A 188 50.57 33.80 -32.88
C HIS A 188 50.06 32.65 -31.99
N ASN A 189 50.95 31.80 -31.48
CA ASN A 189 50.57 30.71 -30.57
C ASN A 189 50.05 31.26 -29.22
N GLU A 190 50.67 32.30 -28.67
CA GLU A 190 50.19 32.97 -27.46
C GLU A 190 48.79 33.57 -27.65
N GLN A 191 48.54 34.20 -28.81
CA GLN A 191 47.22 34.72 -29.16
C GLN A 191 46.17 33.61 -29.23
N ARG A 192 46.49 32.47 -29.89
CA ARG A 192 45.60 31.31 -29.96
C ARG A 192 45.27 30.76 -28.57
N VAL A 193 46.27 30.61 -27.71
CA VAL A 193 46.08 30.16 -26.32
C VAL A 193 45.20 31.13 -25.55
N THR A 194 45.42 32.43 -25.70
CA THR A 194 44.61 33.46 -25.03
C THR A 194 43.16 33.45 -25.51
N CYS A 195 42.94 33.38 -26.82
CA CYS A 195 41.61 33.25 -27.40
C CYS A 195 40.90 31.99 -26.91
N TRP A 196 41.60 30.86 -26.83
CA TRP A 196 41.04 29.62 -26.33
C TRP A 196 40.68 29.71 -24.85
N LYS A 197 41.56 30.28 -24.02
CA LYS A 197 41.28 30.54 -22.59
C LYS A 197 40.07 31.43 -22.39
N ARG A 198 39.92 32.51 -23.18
CA ARG A 198 38.75 33.41 -23.12
C ARG A 198 37.46 32.69 -23.51
N ARG A 199 37.47 31.94 -24.62
CA ARG A 199 36.31 31.14 -25.05
C ARG A 199 35.90 30.12 -24.00
N GLU A 200 36.87 29.46 -23.39
CA GLU A 200 36.63 28.47 -22.34
C GLU A 200 36.06 29.10 -21.08
N HIS A 201 36.63 30.22 -20.65
CA HIS A 201 36.10 31.05 -19.56
C HIS A 201 34.65 31.43 -19.86
N ASP A 202 34.36 31.98 -21.04
CA ASP A 202 33.00 32.37 -21.41
C ASP A 202 32.04 31.17 -21.43
N ARG A 203 32.48 30.01 -21.93
CA ARG A 203 31.69 28.78 -21.90
C ARG A 203 31.33 28.37 -20.48
N GLN A 204 32.31 28.36 -19.58
CA GLN A 204 32.10 28.03 -18.17
C GLN A 204 31.19 29.06 -17.50
N HIS A 205 31.28 30.32 -17.90
CA HIS A 205 30.59 31.40 -17.21
C HIS A 205 29.24 31.83 -17.79
N ARG A 206 28.87 31.39 -19.00
CA ARG A 206 27.56 31.66 -19.61
C ARG A 206 26.37 31.33 -18.69
N GLY A 207 26.40 30.19 -18.00
CA GLY A 207 25.26 29.72 -17.20
C GLY A 207 24.97 30.55 -15.93
N TRP A 208 26.01 30.92 -15.18
CA TRP A 208 25.86 31.66 -13.91
C TRP A 208 26.04 33.19 -14.08
N ARG A 209 26.54 33.65 -15.24
CA ARG A 209 26.54 35.08 -15.57
C ARG A 209 25.12 35.59 -15.75
N ARG A 210 24.26 34.83 -16.45
CA ARG A 210 22.90 35.26 -16.83
C ARG A 210 22.04 35.76 -15.66
N PRO A 211 22.01 35.12 -14.48
CA PRO A 211 21.21 35.60 -13.35
C PRO A 211 21.73 36.88 -12.69
N VAL A 212 23.06 37.09 -12.68
CA VAL A 212 23.71 38.13 -11.85
C VAL A 212 24.25 39.30 -12.68
N TYR A 213 24.91 38.99 -13.80
CA TYR A 213 25.65 39.94 -14.65
C TYR A 213 25.16 39.96 -16.11
N GLY A 214 24.01 39.35 -16.40
CA GLY A 214 23.35 39.45 -17.71
C GLY A 214 22.71 40.81 -17.95
N GLU A 215 22.32 41.03 -19.20
CA GLU A 215 21.47 42.17 -19.59
C GLU A 215 20.14 42.12 -18.81
N PRO A 216 19.46 43.26 -18.56
CA PRO A 216 18.21 43.27 -17.81
C PRO A 216 17.13 42.37 -18.45
N GLY A 217 17.12 42.25 -19.79
CA GLY A 217 16.24 41.31 -20.51
C GLY A 217 16.56 39.85 -20.19
N GLU A 218 17.83 39.44 -20.27
CA GLU A 218 18.26 38.06 -19.98
C GLU A 218 17.98 37.65 -18.53
N LYS A 219 18.14 38.60 -17.59
CA LYS A 219 17.80 38.40 -16.17
C LYS A 219 16.32 38.13 -15.98
N GLU A 220 15.45 38.85 -16.68
CA GLU A 220 14.00 38.67 -16.56
C GLU A 220 13.53 37.37 -17.22
N GLU A 221 14.12 36.99 -18.36
CA GLU A 221 13.88 35.68 -18.97
C GLU A 221 14.27 34.54 -18.04
N TYR A 222 15.43 34.62 -17.39
CA TYR A 222 15.86 33.60 -16.42
C TYR A 222 14.87 33.49 -15.24
N ARG A 223 14.40 34.62 -14.69
CA ARG A 223 13.38 34.63 -13.65
C ARG A 223 12.05 34.05 -14.13
N ARG A 224 11.66 34.36 -15.37
CA ARG A 224 10.46 33.80 -16.01
C ARG A 224 10.56 32.29 -16.13
N GLU A 225 11.68 31.77 -16.64
CA GLU A 225 11.95 30.33 -16.76
C GLU A 225 11.85 29.62 -15.41
N ILE A 226 12.44 30.18 -14.34
CA ILE A 226 12.31 29.62 -12.98
C ILE A 226 10.85 29.59 -12.53
N ARG A 227 10.10 30.68 -12.73
CA ARG A 227 8.68 30.74 -12.35
C ARG A 227 7.85 29.73 -13.13
N GLU A 228 8.10 29.56 -14.42
CA GLU A 228 7.42 28.58 -15.27
C GLU A 228 7.73 27.15 -14.84
N TRP A 229 9.00 26.86 -14.56
CA TRP A 229 9.42 25.56 -14.05
C TRP A 229 8.75 25.23 -12.72
N LEU A 230 8.74 26.16 -11.76
CA LEU A 230 8.05 25.97 -10.48
C LEU A 230 6.55 25.76 -10.65
N LYS A 231 5.89 26.54 -11.52
CA LYS A 231 4.47 26.34 -11.86
C LYS A 231 4.22 24.97 -12.45
N SER A 232 5.10 24.51 -13.34
CA SER A 232 5.02 23.18 -13.94
C SER A 232 5.12 22.09 -12.87
N GLN A 233 6.10 22.17 -11.98
CA GLN A 233 6.26 21.23 -10.86
C GLN A 233 5.04 21.21 -9.93
N MET A 234 4.46 22.38 -9.63
CA MET A 234 3.24 22.45 -8.82
C MET A 234 2.06 21.76 -9.51
N ARG A 235 1.86 21.99 -10.81
CA ARG A 235 0.81 21.33 -11.61
C ARG A 235 1.01 19.82 -11.64
N GLU A 236 2.23 19.37 -11.90
CA GLU A 236 2.57 17.94 -11.93
C GLU A 236 2.29 17.27 -10.58
N ARG A 237 2.70 17.89 -9.47
CA ARG A 237 2.41 17.37 -8.12
C ARG A 237 0.92 17.33 -7.78
N VAL A 238 0.13 18.28 -8.28
CA VAL A 238 -1.33 18.26 -8.10
C VAL A 238 -1.93 17.12 -8.92
N ALA A 239 -1.56 16.99 -10.20
CA ALA A 239 -2.02 15.92 -11.08
C ALA A 239 -1.68 14.52 -10.53
N GLN A 240 -0.46 14.32 -10.00
CA GLN A 240 -0.06 13.07 -9.35
C GLN A 240 -0.90 12.75 -8.11
N ARG A 241 -1.30 13.76 -7.33
CA ARG A 241 -2.18 13.54 -6.15
C ARG A 241 -3.60 13.23 -6.57
N GLU A 242 -4.09 13.84 -7.64
CA GLU A 242 -5.41 13.58 -8.19
C GLU A 242 -5.50 12.17 -8.79
N SER A 243 -4.49 11.75 -9.56
CA SER A 243 -4.42 10.38 -10.09
C SER A 243 -4.38 9.36 -8.94
N ALA A 244 -3.51 9.54 -7.95
CA ALA A 244 -3.43 8.65 -6.79
C ALA A 244 -4.74 8.56 -5.99
N ARG A 245 -5.51 9.67 -5.92
CA ARG A 245 -6.84 9.66 -5.29
C ARG A 245 -7.87 8.92 -6.14
N SER A 246 -7.83 9.08 -7.46
CA SER A 246 -8.71 8.39 -8.40
C SER A 246 -8.46 6.89 -8.38
N ASP A 247 -7.20 6.48 -8.45
CA ASP A 247 -6.77 5.08 -8.42
C ASP A 247 -7.21 4.43 -7.09
N GLY A 248 -6.92 5.10 -5.97
CA GLY A 248 -7.34 4.62 -4.65
C GLY A 248 -8.85 4.65 -4.40
N ALA A 249 -9.64 5.42 -5.16
CA ALA A 249 -11.10 5.42 -5.04
C ALA A 249 -11.70 4.12 -5.61
N GLY A 250 -11.17 3.64 -6.74
CA GLY A 250 -11.58 2.37 -7.34
C GLY A 250 -11.29 1.18 -6.43
N GLU A 251 -10.08 1.12 -5.87
CA GLU A 251 -9.67 0.05 -4.95
C GLU A 251 -10.53 0.03 -3.68
N ARG A 252 -10.81 1.19 -3.08
CA ARG A 252 -11.68 1.28 -1.89
C ARG A 252 -13.12 0.88 -2.18
N ALA A 253 -13.65 1.24 -3.35
CA ALA A 253 -14.98 0.84 -3.76
C ALA A 253 -15.07 -0.68 -3.93
N GLN A 254 -14.07 -1.30 -4.57
CA GLN A 254 -13.99 -2.76 -4.70
C GLN A 254 -13.87 -3.46 -3.34
N ALA A 255 -13.01 -2.97 -2.45
CA ALA A 255 -12.87 -3.50 -1.10
C ALA A 255 -14.19 -3.40 -0.30
N ALA A 256 -14.90 -2.27 -0.39
CA ALA A 256 -16.19 -2.09 0.28
C ALA A 256 -17.28 -3.04 -0.27
N LEU A 257 -17.27 -3.32 -1.59
CA LEU A 257 -18.16 -4.30 -2.19
C LEU A 257 -17.82 -5.72 -1.72
N ALA A 258 -16.54 -6.09 -1.68
CA ALA A 258 -16.09 -7.39 -1.18
C ALA A 258 -16.52 -7.60 0.29
N GLU A 259 -16.27 -6.63 1.16
CA GLU A 259 -16.67 -6.67 2.58
C GLU A 259 -18.20 -6.80 2.73
N SER A 260 -18.97 -6.07 1.90
CA SER A 260 -20.43 -6.16 1.90
C SER A 260 -20.93 -7.55 1.47
N CYS A 261 -20.28 -8.18 0.50
CA CYS A 261 -20.59 -9.54 0.07
C CYS A 261 -20.25 -10.57 1.15
N GLU A 262 -19.09 -10.45 1.80
CA GLU A 262 -18.69 -11.33 2.90
C GLU A 262 -19.66 -11.25 4.08
N ARG A 263 -20.04 -10.03 4.48
CA ARG A 263 -21.02 -9.81 5.55
C ARG A 263 -22.36 -10.46 5.25
N ARG A 264 -22.86 -10.33 4.01
CA ARG A 264 -24.09 -11.00 3.58
C ARG A 264 -23.97 -12.52 3.61
N ALA A 265 -22.82 -13.07 3.18
CA ALA A 265 -22.57 -14.51 3.23
C ALA A 265 -22.53 -15.02 4.68
N GLU A 266 -21.93 -14.26 5.61
CA GLU A 266 -21.95 -14.59 7.04
C GLU A 266 -23.35 -14.57 7.65
N GLU A 267 -24.14 -13.54 7.34
CA GLU A 267 -25.54 -13.46 7.76
C GLU A 267 -26.34 -14.66 7.25
N GLN A 268 -26.17 -15.03 5.98
CA GLN A 268 -26.84 -16.18 5.39
C GLN A 268 -26.43 -17.49 6.09
N ARG A 269 -25.13 -17.72 6.28
CA ARG A 269 -24.63 -18.87 7.05
C ARG A 269 -25.18 -18.88 8.47
N GLY A 270 -25.33 -17.72 9.09
CA GLY A 270 -25.97 -17.55 10.39
C GLY A 270 -27.43 -18.03 10.40
N ARG A 271 -28.21 -17.62 9.38
CA ARG A 271 -29.61 -18.05 9.21
C ARG A 271 -29.72 -19.55 8.98
N GLU A 272 -28.91 -20.10 8.08
CA GLU A 272 -28.90 -21.55 7.78
C GLU A 272 -28.58 -22.37 9.04
N ARG A 273 -27.58 -21.95 9.83
CA ARG A 273 -27.27 -22.60 11.12
C ARG A 273 -28.44 -22.52 12.11
N HIS A 274 -29.11 -21.37 12.19
CA HIS A 274 -30.26 -21.18 13.06
C HIS A 274 -31.44 -22.07 12.65
N GLU A 275 -31.74 -22.13 11.35
CA GLU A 275 -32.78 -22.98 10.77
C GLU A 275 -32.48 -24.47 11.01
N ALA A 276 -31.24 -24.91 10.77
CA ALA A 276 -30.82 -26.27 11.07
C ALA A 276 -30.98 -26.62 12.55
N SER A 277 -30.58 -25.71 13.46
CA SER A 277 -30.76 -25.90 14.91
C SER A 277 -32.23 -25.97 15.31
N ARG A 278 -33.10 -25.21 14.65
CA ARG A 278 -34.55 -25.28 14.85
C ARG A 278 -35.12 -26.60 14.37
N ALA A 279 -34.73 -27.07 13.18
CA ALA A 279 -35.17 -28.35 12.64
C ALA A 279 -34.79 -29.53 13.56
N VAL A 280 -33.58 -29.53 14.13
CA VAL A 280 -33.15 -30.54 15.12
C VAL A 280 -34.01 -30.50 16.38
N ARG A 281 -34.30 -29.30 16.92
CA ARG A 281 -35.19 -29.16 18.08
C ARG A 281 -36.59 -29.69 17.80
N ASP A 282 -37.16 -29.33 16.65
CA ASP A 282 -38.50 -29.76 16.25
C ASP A 282 -38.56 -31.27 16.00
N HIS A 283 -37.50 -31.88 15.47
CA HIS A 283 -37.39 -33.32 15.30
C HIS A 283 -37.31 -34.04 16.65
N ASN A 284 -36.44 -33.57 17.56
CA ASN A 284 -36.33 -34.14 18.90
C ASN A 284 -37.66 -34.07 19.67
N LYS A 285 -38.39 -32.96 19.53
CA LYS A 285 -39.74 -32.82 20.09
C LYS A 285 -40.68 -33.89 19.55
N ARG A 286 -40.74 -34.10 18.23
CA ARG A 286 -41.57 -35.14 17.62
C ARG A 286 -41.20 -36.55 18.10
N VAL A 287 -39.91 -36.85 18.23
CA VAL A 287 -39.45 -38.14 18.77
C VAL A 287 -39.92 -38.34 20.20
N MET A 288 -39.88 -37.30 21.04
CA MET A 288 -40.38 -37.35 22.41
C MET A 288 -41.90 -37.56 22.47
N GLU A 289 -42.66 -36.84 21.64
CA GLU A 289 -44.11 -37.00 21.53
C GLU A 289 -44.50 -38.42 21.12
N LEU A 290 -43.82 -38.99 20.11
CA LEU A 290 -44.03 -40.37 19.67
C LEU A 290 -43.70 -41.38 20.77
N ARG A 291 -42.60 -41.20 21.51
CA ARG A 291 -42.25 -42.07 22.65
C ARG A 291 -43.35 -42.04 23.72
N TRP A 292 -43.85 -40.86 24.06
CA TRP A 292 -44.94 -40.72 25.02
C TRP A 292 -46.25 -41.37 24.55
N GLU A 293 -46.55 -41.31 23.25
CA GLU A 293 -47.73 -41.99 22.68
C GLU A 293 -47.60 -43.50 22.75
N VAL A 294 -46.42 -44.05 22.43
CA VAL A 294 -46.13 -45.48 22.54
C VAL A 294 -46.25 -45.94 23.99
N GLU A 295 -45.55 -45.29 24.92
CA GLU A 295 -45.59 -45.63 26.36
C GLU A 295 -47.01 -45.51 26.94
N ARG A 296 -47.82 -44.56 26.46
CA ARG A 296 -49.21 -44.42 26.88
C ARG A 296 -50.05 -45.60 26.36
N SER A 297 -49.85 -45.99 25.11
CA SER A 297 -50.57 -47.10 24.48
C SER A 297 -50.20 -48.45 25.11
N GLU A 298 -48.92 -48.65 25.41
CA GLU A 298 -48.41 -49.82 26.13
C GLU A 298 -49.02 -49.92 27.52
N ARG A 299 -49.03 -48.83 28.31
CA ARG A 299 -49.69 -48.80 29.62
C ARG A 299 -51.17 -49.14 29.57
N VAL A 300 -51.91 -48.63 28.57
CA VAL A 300 -53.33 -48.98 28.38
C VAL A 300 -53.49 -50.47 28.06
N ARG A 301 -52.62 -51.02 27.21
CA ARG A 301 -52.62 -52.45 26.84
C ARG A 301 -52.29 -53.33 28.04
N GLU A 302 -51.23 -53.00 28.79
CA GLU A 302 -50.81 -53.69 30.01
C GLU A 302 -51.95 -53.71 31.04
N TRP A 303 -52.57 -52.56 31.31
CA TRP A 303 -53.72 -52.49 32.21
C TRP A 303 -54.89 -53.36 31.73
N SER A 304 -55.19 -53.39 30.44
CA SER A 304 -56.23 -54.28 29.91
C SER A 304 -55.89 -55.75 30.16
N LEU A 305 -54.65 -56.16 29.89
CA LEU A 305 -54.18 -57.53 30.13
C LEU A 305 -54.20 -57.91 31.60
N GLU A 306 -53.74 -57.02 32.50
CA GLU A 306 -53.81 -57.22 33.95
C GLU A 306 -55.26 -57.41 34.41
N ARG A 307 -56.19 -56.63 33.87
CA ARG A 307 -57.61 -56.74 34.19
C ARG A 307 -58.23 -58.06 33.70
N GLU A 308 -57.81 -58.55 32.54
CA GLU A 308 -58.21 -59.87 32.03
C GLU A 308 -57.62 -61.01 32.89
N LEU A 309 -56.33 -60.93 33.25
CA LEU A 309 -55.66 -61.88 34.15
C LEU A 309 -56.34 -61.98 35.51
N LEU A 310 -56.70 -60.84 36.10
CA LEU A 310 -57.41 -60.77 37.39
C LEU A 310 -58.79 -61.46 37.34
N GLN A 311 -59.47 -61.43 36.19
CA GLN A 311 -60.75 -62.14 36.02
C GLN A 311 -60.56 -63.66 35.98
N LEU A 312 -59.46 -64.14 35.39
CA LEU A 312 -59.17 -65.57 35.28
C LEU A 312 -58.61 -66.17 36.58
N GLN A 313 -57.77 -65.43 37.31
CA GLN A 313 -57.09 -65.93 38.53
C GLN A 313 -57.10 -64.86 39.65
N PRO A 314 -58.22 -64.69 40.38
CA PRO A 314 -58.34 -63.62 41.37
C PRO A 314 -57.39 -63.75 42.57
N LEU A 315 -56.83 -64.94 42.84
CA LEU A 315 -55.92 -65.21 43.97
C LEU A 315 -54.42 -65.19 43.60
N ASN A 316 -54.05 -65.33 42.33
CA ASN A 316 -52.66 -65.45 41.88
C ASN A 316 -52.36 -64.52 40.68
N TRP A 317 -52.69 -63.24 40.84
CA TRP A 317 -52.61 -62.23 39.78
C TRP A 317 -51.18 -61.97 39.25
N SER A 318 -50.14 -62.27 40.03
CA SER A 318 -48.74 -62.20 39.61
C SER A 318 -48.21 -63.50 38.98
N GLY A 319 -48.99 -64.58 38.96
CA GLY A 319 -48.56 -65.90 38.49
C GLY A 319 -47.40 -66.52 39.29
N THR A 320 -47.10 -66.00 40.47
CA THR A 320 -45.91 -66.38 41.27
C THR A 320 -46.15 -67.55 42.22
N LEU A 321 -47.40 -67.92 42.50
CA LEU A 321 -47.70 -69.17 43.23
C LEU A 321 -47.67 -70.35 42.23
N THR A 322 -46.51 -71.00 42.11
CA THR A 322 -46.36 -72.37 41.61
C THR A 322 -46.42 -73.35 42.77
#